data_AF-A0A0R1THX8-F1
#
_entry.id   AF-A0A0R1THX8-F1
#
_cell.length_a   1.000
_cell.length_b   1.000
_cell.length_c   1.000
_cell.angle_alpha   90.00
_cell.angle_beta   90.00
_cell.angle_gamma   90.00
#
_symmetry.space_group_name_H-M   'P 1'
#
loop_
_entity.id
_entity.type
_entity.pdbx_description
1 polymer ?
#
loop_
_entity_poly.entity_id
_entity_poly.type
_entity_poly.pdbx_seq_one_letter_code
_entity_poly.pdbx_strand_id
1 'polypeptide(L)' 'MSTDLTFDDMLYLGTTYRVATHNLETYTLQGKSQMIDGQAFEVVPQNTLDEMTHIIYQALETENADSTALTNNE' A
#
# COMPACT_ATOMS: atom_id res chain seq x y z
N MET A 1 -19.12 11.78 5.84
CA MET A 1 -17.70 11.41 5.68
C MET A 1 -17.20 11.04 7.07
N SER A 2 -16.70 9.82 7.25
CA SER A 2 -16.07 9.39 8.49
C SER A 2 -14.58 9.27 8.22
N THR A 3 -13.76 9.94 9.01
CA THR A 3 -12.30 9.88 8.91
C THR A 3 -11.73 9.96 10.33
N ASP A 4 -10.62 9.28 10.54
CA ASP A 4 -9.89 9.31 11.81
C ASP A 4 -8.92 10.50 11.89
N LEU A 5 -8.91 11.38 10.87
CA LEU A 5 -8.12 12.62 10.85
C LEU A 5 -8.83 13.74 11.61
N THR A 6 -8.11 14.40 12.51
CA THR A 6 -8.62 15.59 13.20
C THR A 6 -8.55 16.83 12.29
N PHE A 7 -9.20 17.92 12.68
CA PHE A 7 -9.16 19.17 11.93
C PHE A 7 -7.74 19.74 11.84
N ASP A 8 -6.97 19.66 12.92
CA ASP A 8 -5.59 20.16 12.95
C ASP A 8 -4.67 19.32 12.04
N ASP A 9 -4.90 18.01 11.94
CA ASP A 9 -4.17 17.15 11.00
C ASP A 9 -4.43 17.56 9.54
N MET A 10 -5.68 17.92 9.22
CA MET A 10 -6.02 18.41 7.88
C MET A 10 -5.42 19.78 7.58
N LEU A 11 -5.34 20.67 8.57
CA LEU A 11 -4.66 21.95 8.41
C LEU A 11 -3.17 21.75 8.16
N TYR A 12 -2.53 20.87 8.92
CA TYR A 12 -1.12 20.50 8.75
C TYR A 12 -0.85 19.85 7.37
N LEU A 13 -1.74 18.96 6.92
CA LEU A 13 -1.64 18.35 5.58
C LEU A 13 -1.72 19.42 4.48
N GLY A 14 -2.65 20.37 4.59
CA GLY A 14 -2.85 21.44 3.61
C GLY A 14 -1.68 22.42 3.51
N THR A 15 -0.92 22.62 4.59
CA THR A 15 0.24 23.54 4.60
C THR A 15 1.55 22.83 4.27
N THR A 16 1.79 21.65 4.84
CA THR A 16 3.11 20.99 4.85
C THR A 16 3.26 19.99 3.71
N TYR A 17 2.20 19.27 3.36
CA TYR A 17 2.23 18.23 2.31
C TYR A 17 1.81 18.76 0.92
N ARG A 18 1.54 20.06 0.78
CA ARG A 18 1.18 20.69 -0.49
C ARG A 18 2.25 20.54 -1.59
N VAL A 19 3.53 20.40 -1.21
CA VAL A 19 4.61 20.11 -2.18
C VAL A 19 4.67 18.62 -2.51
N ALA A 20 4.43 17.74 -1.53
CA ALA A 20 4.41 16.30 -1.74
C ALA A 20 3.34 15.86 -2.76
N THR A 21 2.24 16.61 -2.90
CA THR A 21 1.22 16.34 -3.92
C THR A 21 1.63 16.66 -5.37
N HIS A 22 2.84 17.17 -5.62
CA HIS A 22 3.28 17.49 -7.00
C HIS A 22 3.63 16.24 -7.82
N ASN A 23 4.10 15.17 -7.17
CA ASN A 23 4.41 13.89 -7.81
C ASN A 23 3.57 12.80 -7.15
N LEU A 24 2.40 12.54 -7.71
CA LEU A 24 1.51 11.48 -7.24
C LEU A 24 1.66 10.28 -8.17
N GLU A 25 2.31 9.22 -7.67
CA GLU A 25 2.33 7.92 -8.32
C GLU A 25 1.16 7.07 -7.82
N THR A 26 0.40 6.48 -8.74
CA THR A 26 -0.73 5.61 -8.40
C THR A 26 -0.37 4.18 -8.74
N TYR A 27 -0.44 3.32 -7.74
CA TYR A 27 -0.25 1.88 -7.89
C TYR A 27 -1.58 1.16 -7.69
N THR A 28 -1.90 0.22 -8.57
CA THR A 28 -3.08 -0.65 -8.43
C THR A 28 -2.62 -2.07 -8.17
N LEU A 29 -3.06 -2.63 -7.05
CA LEU A 29 -2.84 -4.05 -6.76
C LEU A 29 -3.82 -4.87 -7.62
N GLN A 30 -3.32 -5.55 -8.64
CA GLN A 30 -4.12 -6.40 -9.53
C GLN A 30 -3.78 -7.87 -9.28
N GLY A 31 -4.82 -8.67 -9.08
CA GLY A 31 -4.73 -10.11 -8.95
C GLY A 31 -5.27 -10.84 -10.17
N LYS A 32 -5.24 -12.17 -10.11
CA LYS A 32 -5.90 -13.02 -11.10
C LYS A 32 -7.28 -13.40 -10.57
N SER A 33 -8.28 -13.32 -11.43
CA SER A 33 -9.61 -13.82 -11.09
C SER A 33 -9.57 -15.33 -10.89
N GLN A 34 -9.98 -15.79 -9.72
CA GLN A 34 -10.06 -17.19 -9.36
C GLN A 34 -11.45 -17.51 -8.79
N MET A 35 -12.06 -18.58 -9.29
CA MET A 35 -13.29 -19.11 -8.74
C MET A 35 -12.94 -20.05 -7.58
N ILE A 36 -13.30 -19.67 -6.35
CA ILE A 36 -13.15 -20.50 -5.15
C ILE A 36 -14.56 -20.67 -4.57
N ASP A 37 -14.98 -21.92 -4.36
CA ASP A 37 -16.31 -22.25 -3.81
C ASP A 37 -17.50 -21.57 -4.54
N GLY A 38 -17.40 -21.45 -5.87
CA GLY A 38 -18.44 -20.84 -6.71
C GLY A 38 -18.51 -19.31 -6.65
N GLN A 39 -17.60 -18.67 -5.93
CA GLN A 39 -17.47 -17.21 -5.82
C GLN A 39 -16.21 -16.74 -6.55
N ALA A 40 -16.32 -15.58 -7.20
CA ALA A 40 -15.20 -14.95 -7.89
C ALA A 40 -14.38 -14.13 -6.90
N PHE A 41 -13.12 -14.51 -6.70
CA PHE A 41 -12.13 -13.77 -5.93
C PHE A 41 -11.04 -13.22 -6.83
N GLU A 42 -10.40 -12.14 -6.40
CA GLU A 42 -9.18 -11.64 -7.01
C GLU A 42 -8.01 -12.05 -6.11
N VAL A 43 -7.24 -13.04 -6.58
CA VAL A 43 -6.10 -13.56 -5.83
C VAL A 43 -4.84 -12.91 -6.37
N VAL A 44 -4.23 -12.09 -5.52
CA VAL A 44 -2.98 -11.41 -5.84
C VAL A 44 -1.81 -12.36 -5.60
N PRO A 45 -0.92 -12.57 -6.59
CA PRO A 45 0.29 -13.35 -6.40
C PRO A 45 1.19 -12.77 -5.29
N GLN A 46 1.83 -13.63 -4.50
CA GLN A 46 2.67 -13.20 -3.37
C GLN A 46 3.79 -12.23 -3.83
N ASN A 47 4.45 -12.50 -4.95
CA ASN A 47 5.51 -11.63 -5.48
C ASN A 47 5.04 -10.19 -5.76
N THR A 48 3.78 -9.99 -6.14
CA THR A 48 3.19 -8.67 -6.39
C THR A 48 2.82 -7.97 -5.08
N LEU A 49 2.36 -8.72 -4.07
CA LEU A 49 2.16 -8.19 -2.72
C LEU A 49 3.48 -7.69 -2.12
N ASP A 50 4.54 -8.46 -2.33
CA ASP A 50 5.88 -8.19 -1.80
C ASP A 50 6.47 -6.91 -2.40
N GLU A 51 6.37 -6.76 -3.72
CA GLU A 51 6.81 -5.56 -4.45
C GLU A 51 6.05 -4.31 -3.99
N MET A 52 4.72 -4.39 -3.90
CA MET A 52 3.90 -3.27 -3.46
C MET A 52 4.17 -2.89 -2.00
N THR A 53 4.38 -3.90 -1.16
CA THR A 53 4.78 -3.72 0.24
C THR A 53 6.11 -3.00 0.33
N HIS A 54 7.08 -3.37 -0.50
CA HIS A 54 8.39 -2.72 -0.56
C HIS A 54 8.29 -1.25 -1.01
N ILE A 55 7.48 -0.95 -2.03
CA ILE A 55 7.25 0.43 -2.50
C ILE A 55 6.66 1.30 -1.37
N ILE A 56 5.67 0.77 -0.64
CA ILE A 56 5.05 1.50 0.49
C ILE A 56 6.09 1.75 1.59
N TYR A 57 6.90 0.75 1.95
CA TYR A 57 7.92 0.91 2.98
C TYR A 57 9.03 1.88 2.58
N GLN A 58 9.44 1.91 1.31
CA GLN A 58 10.38 2.91 0.81
C GLN A 58 9.78 4.32 0.89
N ALA A 59 8.52 4.48 0.49
CA ALA A 59 7.83 5.78 0.52
C ALA A 59 7.63 6.33 1.94
N LEU A 60 7.58 5.45 2.94
CA LEU A 60 7.48 5.81 4.35
C LEU A 60 8.84 6.02 5.03
N GLU A 61 9.96 5.92 4.29
CA GLU A 61 11.35 6.07 4.79
C GLU A 61 11.66 5.24 6.05
N THR A 62 10.94 4.13 6.25
CA THR A 62 11.23 3.21 7.37
C THR A 62 12.50 2.42 7.02
N GLU A 63 13.62 2.78 7.65
CA GLU A 63 14.98 2.29 7.35
C GLU A 63 15.18 0.75 7.45
N ASN A 64 14.18 -0.06 7.81
CA ASN A 64 14.32 -1.52 7.91
C ASN A 64 12.98 -2.24 7.73
N ALA A 65 12.46 -2.32 6.51
CA ALA A 65 11.57 -3.42 6.14
C ALA A 65 12.45 -4.58 5.66
N ASP A 66 13.07 -5.25 6.64
CA ASP A 66 13.99 -6.36 6.46
C ASP A 66 13.39 -7.37 5.48
N SER A 67 14.18 -7.72 4.46
CA SER A 67 13.88 -8.62 3.34
C SER A 67 13.56 -10.07 3.77
N THR A 68 13.25 -10.30 5.04
CA THR A 68 13.21 -11.60 5.71
C THR A 68 11.80 -12.14 5.98
N ALA A 69 10.73 -11.36 5.75
CA ALA A 69 9.36 -11.84 5.98
C ALA A 69 8.74 -12.64 4.82
N LEU A 70 9.46 -12.85 3.70
CA LEU A 70 8.93 -13.47 2.48
C LEU A 70 9.58 -14.80 2.12
N THR A 71 10.47 -15.31 2.98
CA THR A 71 10.85 -16.72 2.93
C THR A 71 9.99 -17.47 3.93
N ASN A 72 9.40 -18.57 3.48
CA ASN A 72 8.77 -19.66 4.23
C ASN A 72 7.23 -19.63 4.28
N ASN A 73 6.61 -20.32 3.33
CA ASN A 73 6.16 -21.67 3.61
C ASN A 73 6.19 -22.53 2.34
N GLU A 74 6.96 -23.62 2.45
CA GLU A 74 6.90 -24.82 1.59
C GLU A 74 5.55 -25.54 1.74
#